data_AF-A0A925XU13-F1
#
_entry.id   AF-A0A925XU13-F1
#
_cell.length_a   1.000
_cell.length_b   1.000
_cell.length_c   1.000
_cell.angle_alpha   90.00
_cell.angle_beta   90.00
_cell.angle_gamma   90.00
#
_symmetry.space_group_name_H-M   'P 1'
#
loop_
_entity.id
_entity.type
_entity.pdbx_description
1 polymer ?
#
loop_
_entity_poly.entity_id
_entity_poly.type
_entity_poly.pdbx_seq_one_letter_code
_entity_poly.pdbx_strand_id
1 'polypeptide(L)'
;MKFGDKQQNEHKTLKAIYHLTLEDFERATYIKEVQNATGLGSKDLQDVCKALQKMAYIEKQNFRIAITDEGVAHAEKLIEQSR
;
A
#
# COMPACT_ATOMS: atom_id res chain seq x y z
N MET A 1 -6.66 19.01 -1.27
CA MET A 1 -5.36 18.35 -1.49
C MET A 1 -5.08 18.34 -2.99
N LYS A 2 -3.87 18.69 -3.42
CA LYS A 2 -3.55 18.76 -4.85
C LYS A 2 -3.47 17.33 -5.38
N PHE A 3 -3.84 17.10 -6.64
CA PHE A 3 -3.87 15.76 -7.25
C PHE A 3 -2.51 15.02 -7.17
N GLY A 4 -1.39 15.76 -7.13
CA GLY A 4 -0.04 15.19 -6.97
C GLY A 4 0.21 14.53 -5.61
N ASP A 5 -0.39 15.05 -4.53
CA ASP A 5 -0.22 14.49 -3.18
C ASP A 5 -0.87 13.09 -3.08
N LYS A 6 -1.97 12.88 -3.82
CA LYS A 6 -2.74 11.64 -3.76
C LYS A 6 -2.00 10.47 -4.40
N GLN A 7 -1.45 10.66 -5.60
CA GLN A 7 -0.69 9.62 -6.29
C GLN A 7 0.60 9.29 -5.54
N GLN A 8 1.27 10.29 -4.95
CA GLN A 8 2.43 10.04 -4.09
C GLN A 8 2.07 9.22 -2.85
N ASN A 9 0.93 9.50 -2.22
CA ASN A 9 0.45 8.73 -1.08
C ASN A 9 0.07 7.28 -1.47
N GLU A 10 -0.50 7.07 -2.65
CA GLU A 10 -0.78 5.73 -3.21
C GLU A 10 0.52 4.93 -3.40
N HIS A 11 1.51 5.51 -4.09
CA HIS A 11 2.81 4.85 -4.30
C HIS A 11 3.53 4.57 -2.98
N LYS A 12 3.55 5.55 -2.06
CA LYS A 12 4.17 5.39 -0.74
C LYS A 12 3.52 4.26 0.05
N THR A 13 2.19 4.19 0.03
CA THR A 13 1.42 3.17 0.75
C THR A 13 1.64 1.79 0.15
N LEU A 14 1.63 1.67 -1.18
CA LEU A 14 1.87 0.39 -1.84
C LEU A 14 3.29 -0.13 -1.57
N LYS A 15 4.31 0.75 -1.62
CA LYS A 15 5.69 0.39 -1.24
C LYS A 15 5.78 -0.06 0.22
N ALA A 16 5.11 0.64 1.13
CA ALA A 16 5.09 0.28 2.55
C ALA A 16 4.44 -1.09 2.77
N ILE A 17 3.30 -1.35 2.13
CA ILE A 17 2.62 -2.66 2.19
C ILE A 17 3.56 -3.75 1.66
N TYR A 18 4.15 -3.56 0.48
CA TYR A 18 5.09 -4.52 -0.10
C TYR A 18 6.24 -4.85 0.85
N HIS A 19 6.91 -3.85 1.42
CA HIS A 19 8.02 -4.09 2.35
C HIS A 19 7.59 -4.82 3.62
N LEU A 20 6.42 -4.48 4.17
CA LEU A 20 5.88 -5.13 5.37
C LEU A 20 5.44 -6.58 5.12
N THR A 21 5.12 -6.93 3.88
CA THR A 21 4.66 -8.27 3.51
C THR A 21 5.76 -9.20 3.01
N LEU A 22 7.00 -8.71 2.82
CA LEU A 22 8.14 -9.53 2.38
C LEU A 22 8.51 -10.65 3.37
N GLU A 23 8.30 -10.41 4.67
CA GLU A 23 8.62 -11.37 5.73
C GLU A 23 7.43 -12.27 6.12
N ASP A 24 6.24 -12.00 5.57
CA ASP A 24 5.00 -12.72 5.91
C ASP A 24 4.62 -13.71 4.79
N PHE A 25 4.46 -14.98 5.15
CA PHE A 25 4.07 -16.05 4.21
C PHE A 25 2.68 -15.83 3.58
N GLU A 26 1.78 -15.15 4.27
CA GLU A 26 0.44 -14.80 3.77
C GLU A 26 0.47 -13.52 2.91
N ARG A 27 1.65 -12.90 2.75
CA ARG A 27 1.82 -11.59 2.09
C ARG A 27 0.83 -10.55 2.61
N ALA A 28 0.57 -10.57 3.92
CA ALA A 28 -0.40 -9.72 4.58
C ALA A 28 0.21 -8.96 5.75
N THR A 29 -0.27 -7.73 5.98
CA THR A 29 0.18 -6.86 7.08
C THR A 29 -1.02 -6.20 7.75
N TYR A 30 -0.84 -5.61 8.93
CA TYR A 30 -1.88 -4.86 9.60
C TYR A 30 -1.95 -3.41 9.12
N ILE A 31 -3.16 -2.88 8.99
CA ILE A 31 -3.40 -1.48 8.61
C ILE A 31 -2.66 -0.49 9.53
N LYS A 32 -2.49 -0.83 10.81
CA LYS A 32 -1.77 -0.02 11.79
C LYS A 32 -0.27 0.06 11.50
N GLU A 33 0.34 -1.02 11.00
CA GLU A 33 1.75 -1.05 10.61
C GLU A 33 1.97 -0.20 9.37
N VAL A 34 1.08 -0.32 8.39
CA VAL A 34 1.08 0.52 7.19
C VAL A 34 0.88 1.99 7.55
N GLN A 35 0.01 2.31 8.51
CA GLN A 35 -0.17 3.66 9.01
C GLN A 35 1.12 4.22 9.62
N ASN A 36 1.81 3.44 10.44
CA ASN A 36 3.07 3.83 11.06
C ASN A 36 4.17 4.03 10.00
N ALA A 37 4.28 3.13 9.02
CA ALA A 37 5.28 3.20 7.97
C ALA A 37 5.04 4.38 7.00
N THR A 38 3.79 4.71 6.71
CA THR A 38 3.43 5.79 5.77
C THR A 38 3.34 7.16 6.45
N GLY A 39 3.08 7.20 7.76
CA GLY A 39 2.81 8.43 8.51
C GLY A 39 1.49 9.11 8.11
N LEU A 40 0.61 8.39 7.39
CA LEU A 40 -0.66 8.94 6.93
C LEU A 40 -1.69 8.97 8.07
N GLY A 41 -2.57 9.98 8.04
CA GLY A 41 -3.74 10.01 8.89
C GLY A 41 -4.68 8.84 8.56
N SER A 42 -5.46 8.38 9.55
CA SER A 42 -6.36 7.23 9.36
C SER A 42 -7.34 7.41 8.20
N LYS A 43 -7.79 8.65 7.94
CA LYS A 43 -8.72 8.95 6.84
C LYS A 43 -8.02 8.81 5.49
N ASP A 44 -6.86 9.45 5.34
CA ASP A 44 -6.09 9.44 4.08
C ASP A 44 -5.62 8.02 3.74
N LEU A 45 -5.17 7.25 4.74
CA LEU A 45 -4.80 5.86 4.54
C LEU A 45 -5.99 5.01 4.08
N GLN A 46 -7.18 5.20 4.66
CA GLN A 46 -8.37 4.47 4.21
C GLN A 46 -8.74 4.81 2.76
N ASP A 47 -8.65 6.09 2.37
CA ASP A 47 -8.94 6.52 1.01
C ASP A 47 -7.92 5.97 0.00
N VAL A 48 -6.64 5.91 0.39
CA VAL A 48 -5.57 5.29 -0.40
C VAL A 48 -5.78 3.77 -0.51
N CYS A 49 -6.05 3.07 0.59
CA CYS A 49 -6.31 1.63 0.55
C CYS A 49 -7.52 1.30 -0.34
N LYS A 50 -8.58 2.10 -0.31
CA LYS A 50 -9.73 1.94 -1.24
C LYS A 50 -9.31 2.11 -2.70
N ALA A 51 -8.45 3.09 -2.99
CA ALA A 51 -7.94 3.30 -4.35
C ALA A 51 -7.10 2.11 -4.82
N LEU A 52 -6.15 1.64 -4.00
CA LEU A 52 -5.31 0.48 -4.29
C LEU A 52 -6.13 -0.81 -4.45
N GLN A 53 -7.17 -1.00 -3.63
CA GLN A 53 -8.08 -2.13 -3.74
C GLN A 53 -8.92 -2.07 -5.03
N LYS A 54 -9.36 -0.87 -5.45
CA LYS A 54 -10.05 -0.68 -6.73
C LYS A 54 -9.15 -0.99 -7.93
N MET A 55 -7.84 -0.83 -7.79
CA MET A 55 -6.83 -1.19 -8.79
C MET A 55 -6.41 -2.66 -8.70
N ALA A 56 -7.03 -3.47 -7.83
CA ALA A 56 -6.67 -4.87 -7.59
C ALA A 56 -5.24 -5.12 -7.09
N TYR A 57 -4.57 -4.09 -6.54
CA TYR A 57 -3.20 -4.22 -6.00
C TYR A 57 -3.17 -4.78 -4.58
N ILE A 58 -4.27 -4.60 -3.83
CA ILE A 58 -4.38 -5.10 -2.46
C ILE A 58 -5.78 -5.65 -2.21
N GLU A 59 -5.87 -6.57 -1.26
CA GLU A 59 -7.12 -7.01 -0.66
C GLU A 59 -7.15 -6.59 0.80
N LYS A 60 -8.18 -5.84 1.19
CA LYS A 60 -8.38 -5.42 2.57
C LYS A 60 -9.46 -6.28 3.22
N GLN A 61 -9.08 -7.04 4.24
CA GLN A 61 -10.01 -7.81 5.07
C GLN A 61 -9.90 -7.35 6.52
N ASN A 62 -10.95 -6.71 7.05
CA ASN A 62 -10.96 -6.13 8.39
C ASN A 62 -9.78 -5.16 8.62
N PHE A 63 -8.85 -5.56 9.49
CA PHE A 63 -7.64 -4.82 9.87
C PHE A 63 -6.37 -5.31 9.15
N ARG A 64 -6.47 -6.35 8.32
CA ARG A 64 -5.37 -6.87 7.53
C ARG A 64 -5.47 -6.42 6.08
N ILE A 65 -4.31 -6.25 5.46
CA ILE A 65 -4.13 -5.89 4.07
C ILE A 65 -3.20 -6.93 3.47
N ALA A 66 -3.69 -7.68 2.49
CA ALA A 66 -2.88 -8.57 1.67
C ALA A 66 -2.50 -7.87 0.37
N ILE A 67 -1.26 -8.01 -0.08
CA ILE A 67 -0.84 -7.54 -1.40
C ILE A 67 -1.07 -8.64 -2.44
N THR A 68 -1.64 -8.27 -3.59
CA THR A 68 -1.84 -9.21 -4.71
C THR A 68 -0.57 -9.33 -5.54
N ASP A 69 -0.49 -10.32 -6.42
CA ASP A 69 0.64 -10.45 -7.36
C ASP A 69 0.77 -9.21 -8.27
N GLU A 70 -0.36 -8.61 -8.70
CA GLU A 70 -0.34 -7.36 -9.47
C GLU A 70 0.21 -6.19 -8.66
N GLY A 71 -0.17 -6.10 -7.38
CA GLY A 71 0.35 -5.09 -6.46
C GLY A 71 1.85 -5.24 -6.21
N VAL A 72 2.34 -6.47 -6.08
CA VAL A 72 3.77 -6.78 -5.96
C VAL A 72 4.52 -6.32 -7.20
N ALA A 73 4.11 -6.76 -8.39
CA ALA A 73 4.76 -6.38 -9.65
C ALA A 73 4.78 -4.85 -9.85
N HIS A 74 3.69 -4.17 -9.47
CA HIS A 74 3.65 -2.71 -9.53
C HIS A 74 4.57 -2.05 -8.50
N ALA A 75 4.62 -2.57 -7.27
CA ALA A 75 5.51 -2.07 -6.21
C ALA A 75 6.99 -2.21 -6.60
N GLU A 76 7.39 -3.36 -7.14
CA GLU A 76 8.75 -3.60 -7.64
C GLU A 76 9.13 -2.61 -8.74
N LYS A 77 8.26 -2.43 -9.73
CA LYS A 77 8.46 -1.44 -10.80
C LYS A 77 8.62 -0.01 -10.25
N LEU A 78 7.82 0.38 -9.26
CA LEU A 78 7.92 1.70 -8.62
C LEU A 78 9.22 1.87 -7.82
N ILE A 79 9.77 0.79 -7.26
CA ILE A 79 11.05 0.81 -6.54
C ILE A 79 12.21 0.94 -7.54
N GLU A 80 12.17 0.18 -8.64
CA GLU A 80 13.18 0.25 -9.71
C GLU A 80 13.24 1.65 -10.35
N GLN A 81 12.10 2.29 -10.61
CA GLN A 81 12.05 3.65 -11.16
C GLN A 81 12.58 4.73 -10.21
N SER A 82 12.73 4.41 -8.92
CA SER A 82 13.28 5.34 -7.91
C SER A 82 14.78 5.18 -7.68
N ARG A 83 15.43 4.24 -8.38
CA ARG A 83 16.89 4.04 -8.40
C ARG A 83 17.52 4.79 -9.57
#